data_AF-A0AA92UKK7-F1
#
_entry.id   AF-A0AA92UKK7-F1
#
_cell.length_a   1.000
_cell.length_b   1.000
_cell.length_c   1.000
_cell.angle_alpha   90.00
_cell.angle_beta   90.00
_cell.angle_gamma   90.00
#
_symmetry.space_group_name_H-M   'P 1'
#
loop_
_entity.id
_entity.type
_entity.pdbx_description
1 polymer ?
#
loop_
_entity_poly.entity_id
_entity_poly.type
_entity_poly.pdbx_seq_one_letter_code
_entity_poly.pdbx_strand_id
1 'polypeptide(L)'
;MKNIKKFVLLALSLCITLFATSCSEDEMSQASFNSLNMLDENHGKTLLGETGVYINGSMNFRSDSWQVIDLGISSSFPSKTMPNLDNLSSEISVLPNHRYACCNTENVLTFPSHKNAYEIGCKYYQFVVSSFLEKETGKVGAVVEYTSSLSDEKELPQKDTNIGNLFGLDEQLSFDALGAEEYCFFEKSEDFAISLSNGHLKVALRKSPNELYGPYGTYSIYLRKGNVYTKVTFDVNL
;
A
#
# COMPACT_ATOMS: atom_id res chain seq x y z
N MET A 1 60.62 -21.14 53.63
CA MET A 1 61.89 -21.59 53.02
C MET A 1 61.67 -21.91 51.55
N LYS A 2 62.55 -21.37 50.70
CA LYS A 2 62.91 -21.77 49.32
C LYS A 2 61.92 -21.57 48.17
N ASN A 3 62.24 -20.52 47.40
CA ASN A 3 62.12 -20.40 45.95
C ASN A 3 62.41 -21.72 45.19
N ILE A 4 61.68 -21.97 44.10
CA ILE A 4 62.29 -22.34 42.80
C ILE A 4 61.41 -21.76 41.69
N LYS A 5 62.04 -20.87 40.93
CA LYS A 5 61.58 -20.30 39.67
C LYS A 5 61.99 -21.26 38.54
N LYS A 6 61.03 -21.47 37.64
CA LYS A 6 61.17 -21.70 36.19
C LYS A 6 61.64 -23.07 35.68
N PHE A 7 61.15 -23.27 34.45
CA PHE A 7 61.60 -24.10 33.34
C PHE A 7 60.81 -25.38 33.09
N VAL A 8 60.00 -25.29 32.00
CA VAL A 8 59.95 -26.27 30.90
C VAL A 8 59.07 -27.50 31.20
N LEU A 9 58.06 -27.87 30.41
CA LEU A 9 57.90 -27.84 28.96
C LEU A 9 56.42 -28.15 28.61
N LEU A 10 55.85 -27.36 27.70
CA LEU A 10 55.06 -27.82 26.54
C LEU A 10 54.11 -29.04 26.67
N ALA A 11 52.80 -28.78 26.67
CA ALA A 11 51.74 -29.57 26.02
C ALA A 11 50.42 -28.78 26.16
N LEU A 12 50.19 -27.71 25.40
CA LEU A 12 49.62 -27.69 24.04
C LEU A 12 48.59 -28.82 23.78
N SER A 13 47.32 -28.54 24.11
CA SER A 13 46.13 -29.08 23.44
C SER A 13 44.97 -28.13 23.79
N LEU A 14 44.86 -26.99 23.10
CA LEU A 14 44.05 -26.78 21.90
C LEU A 14 42.52 -26.94 22.12
N CYS A 15 41.95 -26.19 23.07
CA CYS A 15 40.53 -25.85 23.02
C CYS A 15 40.35 -24.62 22.10
N ILE A 16 40.25 -24.86 20.79
CA ILE A 16 39.80 -23.84 19.84
C ILE A 16 38.30 -23.63 20.12
N THR A 17 37.98 -22.50 20.74
CA THR A 17 36.63 -21.97 20.77
C THR A 17 36.28 -21.50 19.36
N LEU A 18 35.54 -22.33 18.62
CA LEU A 18 34.85 -21.93 17.40
C LEU A 18 33.68 -21.02 17.80
N PHE A 19 33.98 -19.75 18.12
CA PHE A 19 33.01 -18.69 17.87
C PHE A 19 33.16 -18.32 16.40
N ALA A 20 32.52 -19.11 15.53
CA ALA A 20 32.14 -18.60 14.24
C ALA A 20 31.11 -17.50 14.52
N THR A 21 31.57 -16.26 14.59
CA THR A 21 30.71 -15.13 14.30
C THR A 21 30.30 -15.34 12.85
N SER A 22 29.15 -15.99 12.66
CA SER A 22 28.41 -15.88 11.42
C SER A 22 28.08 -14.41 11.29
N CYS A 23 28.99 -13.65 10.67
CA CYS A 23 28.56 -12.54 9.85
C CYS A 23 27.70 -13.21 8.79
N SER A 24 26.40 -13.34 9.07
CA SER A 24 25.47 -13.36 7.97
C SER A 24 25.80 -12.07 7.23
N GLU A 25 26.33 -12.24 6.02
CA GLU A 25 26.15 -11.24 5.00
C GLU A 25 24.64 -11.10 4.89
N ASP A 26 24.07 -10.25 5.74
CA ASP A 26 22.81 -9.62 5.51
C ASP A 26 23.08 -8.80 4.25
N GLU A 27 22.95 -9.47 3.10
CA GLU A 27 22.65 -8.88 1.80
C GLU A 27 21.32 -8.15 2.00
N MET A 28 21.40 -7.03 2.72
CA MET A 28 20.36 -6.07 2.91
C MET A 28 20.18 -5.51 1.52
N SER A 29 19.28 -6.13 0.74
CA SER A 29 18.99 -5.72 -0.63
C SER A 29 18.88 -4.21 -0.60
N GLN A 30 19.86 -3.51 -1.20
CA GLN A 30 19.87 -2.06 -1.21
C GLN A 30 18.64 -1.64 -2.00
N ALA A 31 17.54 -1.41 -1.31
CA ALA A 31 16.41 -0.74 -1.89
C ALA A 31 16.96 0.61 -2.37
N SER A 32 16.83 0.86 -3.68
CA SER A 32 17.25 2.12 -4.27
C SER A 32 16.29 3.18 -3.78
N PHE A 33 16.76 4.03 -2.88
CA PHE A 33 16.03 5.18 -2.35
C PHE A 33 16.54 6.44 -3.05
N ASN A 34 15.63 7.35 -3.36
CA ASN A 34 15.97 8.68 -3.83
C ASN A 34 15.94 9.65 -2.65
N SER A 35 16.99 10.46 -2.49
CA SER A 35 17.00 11.57 -1.55
C SER A 35 16.59 12.86 -2.27
N LEU A 36 15.71 13.64 -1.66
CA LEU A 36 15.13 14.85 -2.21
C LEU A 36 15.09 15.94 -1.15
N ASN A 37 15.70 17.09 -1.47
CA ASN A 37 15.51 18.31 -0.70
C ASN A 37 14.16 18.93 -1.09
N MET A 38 13.12 18.62 -0.32
CA MET A 38 11.78 19.17 -0.53
C MET A 38 11.67 20.55 0.09
N LEU A 39 11.69 21.60 -0.74
CA LEU A 39 11.43 22.98 -0.29
C LEU A 39 9.93 23.22 -0.15
N ASP A 40 9.55 24.00 0.86
CA ASP A 40 8.15 24.35 1.06
C ASP A 40 7.61 25.31 -0.03
N GLU A 41 6.30 25.53 -0.02
CA GLU A 41 5.60 26.33 -1.03
C GLU A 41 6.04 27.80 -1.11
N ASN A 42 6.56 28.36 -0.02
CA ASN A 42 7.07 29.72 0.03
C ASN A 42 8.53 29.81 -0.44
N HIS A 43 9.23 28.67 -0.53
CA HIS A 43 10.67 28.60 -0.83
C HIS A 43 11.00 27.82 -2.11
N GLY A 44 10.01 27.55 -2.96
CA GLY A 44 10.21 26.96 -4.30
C GLY A 44 9.30 25.78 -4.64
N LYS A 45 8.54 25.27 -3.65
CA LYS A 45 7.54 24.20 -3.81
C LYS A 45 8.07 22.97 -4.56
N THR A 46 8.91 22.18 -3.91
CA THR A 46 9.37 20.92 -4.49
C THR A 46 8.30 19.83 -4.32
N LEU A 47 7.97 19.11 -5.40
CA LEU A 47 7.04 17.98 -5.38
C LEU A 47 7.77 16.66 -5.10
N LEU A 48 7.10 15.73 -4.41
CA LEU A 48 7.60 14.38 -4.17
C LEU A 48 7.40 13.49 -5.40
N GLY A 49 8.49 13.11 -6.08
CA GLY A 49 8.44 12.18 -7.22
C GLY A 49 7.50 12.66 -8.33
N GLU A 50 6.61 11.77 -8.80
CA GLU A 50 5.55 12.08 -9.79
C GLU A 50 4.21 12.44 -9.10
N THR A 51 4.23 12.65 -7.79
CA THR A 51 3.02 12.93 -7.01
C THR A 51 2.69 14.43 -7.00
N GLY A 52 1.48 14.75 -6.54
CA GLY A 52 1.10 16.13 -6.20
C GLY A 52 1.45 16.54 -4.77
N VAL A 53 2.24 15.76 -4.02
CA VAL A 53 2.54 16.03 -2.60
C VAL A 53 3.69 17.02 -2.49
N TYR A 54 3.49 18.06 -1.69
CA TYR A 54 4.46 19.11 -1.40
C TYR A 54 4.40 19.54 0.07
N ILE A 55 5.37 20.34 0.54
CA ILE A 55 5.34 20.92 1.89
C ILE A 55 4.74 22.32 1.83
N ASN A 56 3.67 22.60 2.58
CA ASN A 56 3.06 23.93 2.64
C ASN A 56 3.80 24.87 3.61
N GLY A 57 3.40 26.14 3.66
CA GLY A 57 4.04 27.16 4.50
C GLY A 57 3.89 26.93 6.01
N SER A 58 3.04 26.00 6.43
CA SER A 58 2.88 25.57 7.82
C SER A 58 3.68 24.32 8.16
N MET A 59 4.56 23.86 7.26
CA MET A 59 5.33 22.62 7.39
C MET A 59 4.47 21.36 7.50
N ASN A 60 3.39 21.31 6.71
CA ASN A 60 2.59 20.11 6.50
C ASN A 60 2.80 19.57 5.08
N PHE A 61 2.87 18.25 4.93
CA PHE A 61 2.65 17.62 3.63
C PHE A 61 1.22 17.89 3.19
N ARG A 62 1.04 18.31 1.94
CA ARG A 62 -0.25 18.66 1.37
C ARG A 62 -0.35 18.19 -0.08
N SER A 63 -1.55 17.79 -0.48
CA SER A 63 -1.91 17.58 -1.89
C SER A 63 -3.41 17.69 -2.11
N ASP A 64 -3.81 18.02 -3.33
CA ASP A 64 -5.22 18.06 -3.74
C ASP A 64 -5.68 16.75 -4.42
N SER A 65 -4.74 15.90 -4.84
CA SER A 65 -5.02 14.64 -5.57
C SER A 65 -4.37 13.39 -4.95
N TRP A 66 -3.62 13.58 -3.87
CA TRP A 66 -2.98 12.51 -3.12
C TRP A 66 -3.34 12.63 -1.65
N GLN A 67 -3.50 11.50 -1.00
CA GLN A 67 -3.65 11.42 0.45
C GLN A 67 -2.36 10.87 1.06
N VAL A 68 -2.02 11.39 2.23
CA VAL A 68 -0.81 11.05 2.99
C VAL A 68 -1.22 10.41 4.31
N ILE A 69 -0.44 9.43 4.74
CA ILE A 69 -0.60 8.72 6.01
C ILE A 69 0.72 8.81 6.76
N ASP A 70 0.67 9.17 8.04
CA ASP A 70 1.81 9.03 8.96
C ASP A 70 1.82 7.60 9.52
N LEU A 71 2.91 6.89 9.27
CA LEU A 71 3.14 5.51 9.69
C LEU A 71 3.99 5.43 10.97
N GLY A 72 4.25 6.57 11.61
CA GLY A 72 4.97 6.71 12.86
C GLY A 72 6.48 6.79 12.70
N ILE A 73 7.16 6.78 13.84
CA ILE A 73 8.62 6.88 13.93
C ILE A 73 9.26 5.59 13.39
N SER A 74 9.99 5.69 12.29
CA SER A 74 10.81 4.61 11.73
C SER A 74 11.75 5.16 10.67
N SER A 75 13.00 4.70 10.67
CA SER A 75 13.97 4.96 9.59
C SER A 75 14.02 3.83 8.55
N SER A 76 13.34 2.70 8.79
CA SER A 76 13.31 1.58 7.85
C SER A 76 12.09 1.64 6.94
N PHE A 77 12.32 1.36 5.65
CA PHE A 77 11.26 1.07 4.69
C PHE A 77 10.92 -0.43 4.81
N PRO A 78 9.69 -0.80 5.20
CA PRO A 78 9.31 -2.21 5.26
C PRO A 78 9.11 -2.81 3.86
N SER A 79 8.70 -4.07 3.82
CA SER A 79 8.35 -4.80 2.61
C SER A 79 7.43 -3.99 1.67
N LYS A 80 7.47 -4.32 0.38
CA LYS A 80 6.63 -3.75 -0.70
C LYS A 80 5.16 -4.16 -0.55
N THR A 81 4.56 -3.83 0.59
CA THR A 81 3.17 -4.13 0.93
C THR A 81 2.45 -2.81 1.16
N MET A 82 1.18 -2.74 0.75
CA MET A 82 0.36 -1.55 0.97
C MET A 82 0.15 -1.34 2.49
N PRO A 83 0.54 -0.18 3.05
CA PRO A 83 0.28 0.12 4.44
C PRO A 83 -1.22 0.19 4.74
N ASN A 84 -1.56 0.18 6.03
CA ASN A 84 -2.92 0.48 6.46
C ASN A 84 -3.28 1.91 6.01
N LEU A 85 -4.47 2.05 5.43
CA LEU A 85 -5.03 3.30 4.91
C LEU A 85 -6.00 3.97 5.91
N ASP A 86 -5.96 3.54 7.18
CA ASP A 86 -6.56 4.25 8.29
C ASP A 86 -5.84 5.59 8.48
N ASN A 87 -6.59 6.68 8.57
CA ASN A 87 -6.08 8.06 8.72
C ASN A 87 -5.46 8.71 7.46
N LEU A 88 -5.97 8.36 6.27
CA LEU A 88 -5.71 9.15 5.06
C LEU A 88 -6.07 10.63 5.29
N SER A 89 -5.11 11.53 5.03
CA SER A 89 -5.31 12.98 5.11
C SER A 89 -4.77 13.69 3.87
N SER A 90 -5.45 14.75 3.43
CA SER A 90 -4.92 15.66 2.41
C SER A 90 -3.85 16.60 2.97
N GLU A 91 -3.74 16.71 4.30
CA GLU A 91 -2.76 17.54 4.98
C GLU A 91 -2.27 16.91 6.29
N ILE A 92 -0.95 16.79 6.47
CA ILE A 92 -0.36 16.17 7.67
C ILE A 92 0.99 16.78 8.04
N SER A 93 1.28 16.93 9.33
CA SER A 93 2.54 17.54 9.79
C SER A 93 3.78 16.80 9.29
N VAL A 94 4.78 17.57 8.85
CA VAL A 94 6.12 17.06 8.54
C VAL A 94 6.88 16.87 9.85
N LEU A 95 7.22 15.63 10.18
CA LEU A 95 7.93 15.26 11.41
C LEU A 95 9.21 14.50 11.05
N PRO A 96 10.39 14.96 11.51
CA PRO A 96 11.64 14.24 11.30
C PRO A 96 11.61 12.84 11.93
N ASN A 97 12.26 11.89 11.28
CA ASN A 97 12.30 10.47 11.61
C ASN A 97 10.94 9.75 11.55
N HIS A 98 9.90 10.39 11.00
CA HIS A 98 8.64 9.74 10.69
C HIS A 98 8.66 9.18 9.27
N ARG A 99 7.98 8.05 9.12
CA ARG A 99 7.68 7.43 7.83
C ARG A 99 6.27 7.77 7.41
N TYR A 100 6.10 7.98 6.13
CA TYR A 100 4.83 8.29 5.51
C TYR A 100 4.61 7.37 4.31
N ALA A 101 3.34 7.24 3.94
CA ALA A 101 2.97 6.78 2.61
C ALA A 101 2.01 7.76 1.97
N CYS A 102 2.02 7.82 0.64
CA CYS A 102 0.98 8.51 -0.09
C CYS A 102 0.47 7.71 -1.29
N CYS A 103 -0.80 7.90 -1.56
CA CYS A 103 -1.55 7.22 -2.61
C CYS A 103 -2.48 8.21 -3.32
N ASN A 104 -2.77 7.95 -4.60
CA ASN A 104 -3.66 8.82 -5.37
C ASN A 104 -5.10 8.62 -4.88
N THR A 105 -5.79 9.71 -4.57
CA THR A 105 -7.16 9.68 -4.03
C THR A 105 -8.15 8.98 -4.96
N GLU A 106 -7.98 9.08 -6.28
CA GLU A 106 -8.86 8.46 -7.27
C GLU A 106 -8.84 6.92 -7.22
N ASN A 107 -7.77 6.35 -6.67
CA ASN A 107 -7.55 4.90 -6.58
C ASN A 107 -7.84 4.36 -5.17
N VAL A 108 -8.37 5.20 -4.27
CA VAL A 108 -8.80 4.81 -2.94
C VAL A 108 -10.29 4.58 -2.94
N LEU A 109 -10.73 3.45 -2.38
CA LEU A 109 -12.14 3.12 -2.23
C LEU A 109 -12.47 2.76 -0.79
N THR A 110 -13.52 3.37 -0.23
CA THR A 110 -14.09 3.00 1.06
C THR A 110 -15.14 1.91 0.87
N PHE A 111 -14.93 0.76 1.50
CA PHE A 111 -15.84 -0.39 1.45
C PHE A 111 -16.94 -0.31 2.52
N PRO A 112 -18.00 -1.15 2.46
CA PRO A 112 -19.13 -1.08 3.40
C PRO A 112 -18.73 -1.22 4.88
N SER A 113 -17.62 -1.90 5.17
CA SER A 113 -16.98 -2.00 6.48
C SER A 113 -16.32 -0.72 6.97
N HIS A 114 -16.39 0.37 6.19
CA HIS A 114 -15.70 1.65 6.40
C HIS A 114 -14.17 1.58 6.29
N LYS A 115 -13.63 0.46 5.82
CA LYS A 115 -12.20 0.32 5.55
C LYS A 115 -11.85 0.87 4.17
N ASN A 116 -10.74 1.59 4.10
CA ASN A 116 -10.17 2.05 2.85
C ASN A 116 -9.29 0.96 2.23
N ALA A 117 -9.31 0.87 0.91
CA ALA A 117 -8.40 0.02 0.15
C ALA A 117 -7.89 0.76 -1.09
N TYR A 118 -6.70 0.39 -1.56
CA TYR A 118 -6.08 0.95 -2.75
C TYR A 118 -6.14 -0.03 -3.92
N GLU A 119 -6.42 0.48 -5.12
CA GLU A 119 -6.52 -0.38 -6.31
C GLU A 119 -5.20 -1.11 -6.58
N ILE A 120 -5.25 -2.40 -6.91
CA ILE A 120 -4.07 -3.17 -7.33
C ILE A 120 -3.49 -2.64 -8.66
N GLY A 121 -2.17 -2.75 -8.82
CA GLY A 121 -1.44 -2.26 -9.99
C GLY A 121 -1.19 -0.75 -10.00
N CYS A 122 -1.68 -0.01 -9.00
CA CYS A 122 -1.49 1.42 -8.88
C CYS A 122 -0.21 1.75 -8.09
N LYS A 123 0.50 2.80 -8.51
CA LYS A 123 1.73 3.25 -7.84
C LYS A 123 1.38 3.94 -6.52
N TYR A 124 2.15 3.66 -5.48
CA TYR A 124 2.15 4.39 -4.22
C TYR A 124 3.59 4.70 -3.81
N TYR A 125 3.76 5.69 -2.94
CA TYR A 125 5.07 6.11 -2.46
C TYR A 125 5.17 5.88 -0.97
N GLN A 126 6.34 5.46 -0.52
CA GLN A 126 6.73 5.50 0.89
C GLN A 126 7.92 6.42 1.02
N PHE A 127 7.95 7.21 2.09
CA PHE A 127 9.00 8.20 2.29
C PHE A 127 9.27 8.43 3.77
N VAL A 128 10.49 8.84 4.09
CA VAL A 128 10.95 9.17 5.44
C VAL A 128 11.49 10.60 5.41
N VAL A 129 11.20 11.35 6.46
CA VAL A 129 11.74 12.70 6.65
C VAL A 129 13.02 12.60 7.47
N SER A 130 14.18 12.80 6.87
CA SER A 130 15.46 12.67 7.58
C SER A 130 15.71 13.86 8.52
N SER A 131 15.49 15.09 8.03
CA SER A 131 15.68 16.32 8.80
C SER A 131 14.95 17.50 8.18
N PHE A 132 14.81 18.60 8.93
CA PHE A 132 14.39 19.87 8.35
C PHE A 132 15.55 20.55 7.60
N LEU A 133 15.18 21.26 6.55
CA LEU A 133 16.05 22.24 5.90
C LEU A 133 15.81 23.58 6.57
N GLU A 134 16.88 24.23 7.01
CA GLU A 134 16.80 25.49 7.75
C GLU A 134 17.62 26.58 7.07
N LYS A 135 17.11 27.81 7.16
CA LYS A 135 17.84 29.05 6.90
C LYS A 135 17.73 29.94 8.14
N GLU A 136 18.42 31.09 8.14
CA GLU A 136 18.41 32.04 9.26
C GLU A 136 17.00 32.44 9.73
N THR A 137 16.03 32.45 8.82
CA THR A 137 14.63 32.85 9.06
C THR A 137 13.71 31.71 9.52
N GLY A 138 14.23 30.48 9.62
CA GLY A 138 13.47 29.31 10.06
C GLY A 138 13.53 28.12 9.10
N LYS A 139 12.58 27.20 9.25
CA LYS A 139 12.43 26.01 8.39
C LYS A 139 11.97 26.45 7.00
N VAL A 140 12.57 25.86 5.98
CA VAL A 140 12.28 26.12 4.56
C VAL A 140 11.89 24.87 3.76
N GLY A 141 11.78 23.73 4.45
CA GLY A 141 11.55 22.43 3.84
C GLY A 141 12.11 21.27 4.67
N ALA A 142 12.30 20.13 4.02
CA ALA A 142 12.85 18.93 4.63
C ALA A 142 13.66 18.08 3.64
N VAL A 143 14.59 17.29 4.17
CA VAL A 143 15.24 16.21 3.43
C VAL A 143 14.34 14.99 3.49
N VAL A 144 13.92 14.49 2.33
CA VAL A 144 13.01 13.35 2.20
C VAL A 144 13.67 12.24 1.40
N GLU A 145 13.72 11.05 1.98
CA GLU A 145 14.13 9.83 1.29
C GLU A 145 12.87 9.06 0.88
N TYR A 146 12.79 8.58 -0.36
CA TYR A 146 11.58 7.93 -0.84
C TYR A 146 11.83 6.78 -1.81
N THR A 147 10.82 5.92 -1.90
CA THR A 147 10.71 4.86 -2.89
C THR A 147 9.26 4.74 -3.38
N SER A 148 9.08 4.16 -4.56
CA SER A 148 7.76 3.86 -5.11
C SER A 148 7.58 2.36 -5.29
N SER A 149 6.37 1.87 -5.12
CA SER A 149 6.00 0.48 -5.39
C SER A 149 4.63 0.42 -6.06
N LEU A 150 4.34 -0.69 -6.75
CA LEU A 150 2.99 -1.00 -7.19
C LEU A 150 2.27 -1.73 -6.06
N SER A 151 1.01 -1.40 -5.83
CA SER A 151 0.12 -2.25 -5.04
C SER A 151 -0.04 -3.59 -5.75
N ASP A 152 0.10 -4.68 -5.01
CA ASP A 152 -0.09 -6.02 -5.53
C ASP A 152 -0.74 -6.89 -4.45
N GLU A 153 -1.57 -7.81 -4.89
CA GLU A 153 -2.17 -8.85 -4.05
C GLU A 153 -2.52 -10.04 -4.94
N LYS A 154 -1.76 -11.12 -4.77
CA LYS A 154 -1.89 -12.34 -5.57
C LYS A 154 -3.15 -13.12 -5.25
N GLU A 155 -3.78 -12.81 -4.12
CA GLU A 155 -5.02 -13.43 -3.68
C GLU A 155 -6.27 -12.65 -4.11
N LEU A 156 -6.14 -11.71 -5.06
CA LEU A 156 -7.26 -11.08 -5.75
C LEU A 156 -7.21 -11.37 -7.26
N PRO A 157 -8.37 -11.44 -7.92
CA PRO A 157 -8.44 -11.55 -9.38
C PRO A 157 -7.71 -10.40 -10.08
N GLN A 158 -7.23 -10.66 -11.29
CA GLN A 158 -6.67 -9.61 -12.14
C GLN A 158 -7.72 -8.51 -12.39
N LYS A 159 -7.27 -7.25 -12.37
CA LYS A 159 -8.10 -6.10 -12.68
C LYS A 159 -8.78 -6.26 -14.05
N ASP A 160 -10.05 -5.86 -14.11
CA ASP A 160 -10.92 -5.93 -15.29
C ASP A 160 -11.23 -7.36 -15.77
N THR A 161 -11.01 -8.39 -14.93
CA THR A 161 -11.45 -9.75 -15.26
C THR A 161 -12.96 -9.78 -15.49
N ASN A 162 -13.39 -10.24 -16.67
CA ASN A 162 -14.79 -10.54 -16.93
C ASN A 162 -15.14 -11.89 -16.30
N ILE A 163 -16.11 -11.89 -15.39
CA ILE A 163 -16.48 -13.07 -14.59
C ILE A 163 -17.63 -13.86 -15.21
N GLY A 164 -18.30 -13.33 -16.24
CA GLY A 164 -19.36 -14.03 -16.95
C GLY A 164 -20.40 -13.12 -17.58
N ASN A 165 -21.39 -13.77 -18.20
CA ASN A 165 -22.53 -13.15 -18.87
C ASN A 165 -23.83 -13.65 -18.23
N LEU A 166 -24.84 -12.79 -18.18
CA LEU A 166 -26.20 -13.10 -17.75
C LEU A 166 -27.18 -12.67 -18.86
N PHE A 167 -28.14 -13.54 -19.19
CA PHE A 167 -29.10 -13.37 -20.29
C PHE A 167 -30.56 -13.41 -19.81
N GLY A 168 -30.84 -14.10 -18.70
CA GLY A 168 -32.21 -14.35 -18.25
C GLY A 168 -32.48 -13.96 -16.80
N LEU A 169 -33.76 -13.65 -16.50
CA LEU A 169 -34.23 -13.57 -15.12
C LEU A 169 -33.89 -14.89 -14.38
N ASP A 170 -33.49 -14.79 -13.11
CA ASP A 170 -33.08 -15.90 -12.25
C ASP A 170 -31.79 -16.62 -12.69
N GLU A 171 -31.13 -16.17 -13.76
CA GLU A 171 -29.80 -16.66 -14.11
C GLU A 171 -28.78 -16.21 -13.06
N GLN A 172 -27.84 -17.10 -12.76
CA GLN A 172 -26.80 -16.90 -11.77
C GLN A 172 -25.42 -17.16 -12.35
N LEU A 173 -24.52 -16.26 -12.00
CA LEU A 173 -23.08 -16.35 -12.20
C LEU A 173 -22.45 -16.69 -10.84
N SER A 174 -21.50 -17.63 -10.84
CA SER A 174 -20.65 -17.92 -9.67
C SER A 174 -19.19 -17.81 -10.09
N PHE A 175 -18.40 -17.13 -9.29
CA PHE A 175 -17.00 -16.84 -9.58
C PHE A 175 -16.14 -17.05 -8.33
N ASP A 176 -14.96 -17.63 -8.52
CA ASP A 176 -13.94 -17.72 -7.48
C ASP A 176 -13.21 -16.38 -7.36
N ALA A 177 -13.64 -15.57 -6.40
CA ALA A 177 -13.03 -14.29 -6.07
C ALA A 177 -11.77 -14.45 -5.20
N LEU A 178 -11.21 -15.66 -5.14
CA LEU A 178 -9.98 -15.99 -4.44
C LEU A 178 -10.08 -15.61 -2.97
N GLY A 179 -9.15 -14.80 -2.47
CA GLY A 179 -9.08 -14.37 -1.08
C GLY A 179 -9.93 -13.14 -0.75
N ALA A 180 -10.86 -12.71 -1.61
CA ALA A 180 -11.69 -11.54 -1.37
C ALA A 180 -12.55 -11.68 -0.10
N GLU A 181 -12.52 -10.63 0.73
CA GLU A 181 -13.19 -10.57 2.04
C GLU A 181 -14.51 -9.80 1.97
N GLU A 182 -14.60 -8.85 1.04
CA GLU A 182 -15.69 -7.89 0.97
C GLU A 182 -15.86 -7.37 -0.46
N TYR A 183 -17.04 -6.89 -0.80
CA TYR A 183 -17.31 -6.29 -2.10
C TYR A 183 -18.02 -4.93 -2.01
N CYS A 184 -17.88 -4.15 -3.08
CA CYS A 184 -18.62 -2.91 -3.35
C CYS A 184 -19.32 -3.03 -4.71
N PHE A 185 -20.55 -2.53 -4.77
CA PHE A 185 -21.34 -2.44 -5.99
C PHE A 185 -22.11 -1.13 -5.98
N PHE A 186 -21.85 -0.26 -6.96
CA PHE A 186 -22.40 1.11 -6.99
C PHE A 186 -23.60 1.27 -7.91
N GLU A 187 -23.93 0.24 -8.69
CA GLU A 187 -25.07 0.25 -9.59
C GLU A 187 -26.38 -0.10 -8.84
N LYS A 188 -27.50 -0.12 -9.57
CA LYS A 188 -28.83 -0.40 -8.99
C LYS A 188 -28.90 -1.81 -8.36
N SER A 189 -28.70 -1.87 -7.06
CA SER A 189 -28.71 -3.12 -6.30
C SER A 189 -30.05 -3.84 -6.28
N GLU A 190 -31.15 -3.20 -6.70
CA GLU A 190 -32.46 -3.85 -6.84
C GLU A 190 -32.54 -4.80 -8.04
N ASP A 191 -31.75 -4.56 -9.09
CA ASP A 191 -31.73 -5.37 -10.31
C ASP A 191 -30.94 -6.68 -10.12
N PHE A 192 -30.15 -6.78 -9.04
CA PHE A 192 -29.22 -7.88 -8.79
C PHE A 192 -29.33 -8.44 -7.38
N ALA A 193 -29.11 -9.74 -7.23
CA ALA A 193 -28.75 -10.36 -5.95
C ALA A 193 -27.26 -10.66 -5.97
N ILE A 194 -26.46 -9.93 -5.19
CA ILE A 194 -25.01 -10.13 -5.09
C ILE A 194 -24.65 -10.63 -3.70
N SER A 195 -23.82 -11.65 -3.63
CA SER A 195 -23.30 -12.18 -2.36
C SER A 195 -21.85 -12.62 -2.51
N LEU A 196 -21.06 -12.43 -1.46
CA LEU A 196 -19.70 -12.92 -1.34
C LEU A 196 -19.61 -13.76 -0.07
N SER A 197 -19.20 -15.01 -0.19
CA SER A 197 -19.05 -15.92 0.94
C SER A 197 -17.84 -16.81 0.72
N ASN A 198 -16.90 -16.79 1.68
CA ASN A 198 -15.69 -17.62 1.66
C ASN A 198 -14.92 -17.52 0.32
N GLY A 199 -14.74 -16.30 -0.21
CA GLY A 199 -14.07 -16.10 -1.49
C GLY A 199 -14.90 -16.43 -2.73
N HIS A 200 -16.15 -16.86 -2.58
CA HIS A 200 -17.04 -17.13 -3.71
C HIS A 200 -18.04 -16.00 -3.92
N LEU A 201 -17.93 -15.35 -5.07
CA LEU A 201 -18.85 -14.30 -5.51
C LEU A 201 -19.99 -14.95 -6.30
N LYS A 202 -21.23 -14.58 -5.98
CA LYS A 202 -22.42 -14.94 -6.74
C LYS A 202 -23.19 -13.69 -7.13
N VAL A 203 -23.63 -13.65 -8.38
CA VAL A 203 -24.45 -12.58 -8.95
C VAL A 203 -25.66 -13.24 -9.62
N ALA A 204 -26.87 -12.80 -9.30
CA ALA A 204 -28.07 -13.26 -9.97
C ALA A 204 -28.95 -12.09 -10.41
N LEU A 205 -29.63 -12.21 -11.54
CA LEU A 205 -30.58 -11.22 -12.02
C LEU A 205 -31.89 -11.30 -11.24
N ARG A 206 -32.36 -10.15 -10.73
CA ARG A 206 -33.69 -9.99 -10.13
C ARG A 206 -34.72 -9.38 -11.07
N LYS A 207 -34.26 -8.90 -12.22
CA LYS A 207 -35.08 -8.26 -13.24
C LYS A 207 -34.64 -8.74 -14.62
N SER A 208 -35.60 -8.94 -15.51
CA SER A 208 -35.32 -9.33 -16.89
C SER A 208 -34.47 -8.26 -17.59
N PRO A 209 -33.46 -8.67 -18.37
CA PRO A 209 -32.66 -7.73 -19.15
C PRO A 209 -33.51 -6.88 -20.08
N ASN A 210 -33.22 -5.57 -20.13
CA ASN A 210 -33.94 -4.63 -20.98
C ASN A 210 -33.15 -3.33 -21.13
N GLU A 211 -32.86 -2.90 -22.36
CA GLU A 211 -32.03 -1.70 -22.62
C GLU A 211 -32.63 -0.38 -22.10
N LEU A 212 -33.96 -0.30 -21.94
CA LEU A 212 -34.65 0.93 -21.55
C LEU A 212 -34.90 1.02 -20.04
N TYR A 213 -35.28 -0.10 -19.42
CA TYR A 213 -35.84 -0.11 -18.06
C TYR A 213 -35.25 -1.19 -17.16
N GLY A 214 -34.37 -2.06 -17.67
CA GLY A 214 -33.80 -3.19 -16.93
C GLY A 214 -32.27 -3.17 -16.93
N PRO A 215 -31.64 -4.18 -16.33
CA PRO A 215 -30.21 -4.34 -16.42
C PRO A 215 -29.81 -4.70 -17.86
N TYR A 216 -28.84 -3.98 -18.40
CA TYR A 216 -28.21 -4.24 -19.69
C TYR A 216 -26.82 -3.60 -19.71
N GLY A 217 -25.86 -4.23 -20.40
CA GLY A 217 -24.49 -3.76 -20.53
C GLY A 217 -23.52 -4.33 -19.49
N THR A 218 -22.36 -3.69 -19.35
CA THR A 218 -21.27 -4.14 -18.48
C THR A 218 -21.38 -3.49 -17.10
N TYR A 219 -21.32 -4.32 -16.06
CA TYR A 219 -21.38 -3.93 -14.66
C TYR A 219 -20.05 -4.22 -13.98
N SER A 220 -19.70 -3.41 -12.97
CA SER A 220 -18.45 -3.56 -12.21
C SER A 220 -18.72 -3.92 -10.75
N ILE A 221 -17.97 -4.90 -10.24
CA ILE A 221 -17.92 -5.25 -8.81
C ILE A 221 -16.48 -5.03 -8.33
N TYR A 222 -16.34 -4.37 -7.18
CA TYR A 222 -15.06 -4.12 -6.55
C TYR A 222 -14.86 -5.12 -5.42
N LEU A 223 -13.71 -5.78 -5.36
CA LEU A 223 -13.41 -6.85 -4.40
C LEU A 223 -12.22 -6.45 -3.54
N ARG A 224 -12.39 -6.41 -2.22
CA ARG A 224 -11.34 -6.04 -1.25
C ARG A 224 -10.70 -7.27 -0.61
N LYS A 225 -9.40 -7.18 -0.38
CA LYS A 225 -8.66 -8.01 0.57
C LYS A 225 -7.66 -7.14 1.32
N GLY A 226 -7.73 -7.11 2.66
CA GLY A 226 -6.88 -6.22 3.44
C GLY A 226 -6.98 -4.75 2.99
N ASN A 227 -5.84 -4.14 2.66
CA ASN A 227 -5.72 -2.73 2.28
C ASN A 227 -5.75 -2.49 0.76
N VAL A 228 -6.07 -3.52 -0.04
CA VAL A 228 -6.14 -3.39 -1.50
C VAL A 228 -7.44 -3.93 -2.07
N TYR A 229 -7.77 -3.49 -3.28
CA TYR A 229 -8.92 -4.00 -4.02
C TYR A 229 -8.63 -4.18 -5.50
N THR A 230 -9.44 -5.01 -6.15
CA THR A 230 -9.51 -5.15 -7.61
C THR A 230 -10.92 -4.87 -8.10
N LYS A 231 -11.06 -4.64 -9.40
CA LYS A 231 -12.35 -4.49 -10.07
C LYS A 231 -12.53 -5.66 -11.04
N VAL A 232 -13.67 -6.32 -10.95
CA VAL A 232 -14.11 -7.36 -11.90
C VAL A 232 -15.37 -6.88 -12.61
N THR A 233 -15.65 -7.45 -13.78
CA THR A 233 -16.78 -7.05 -14.62
C THR A 233 -17.66 -8.23 -14.99
N PHE A 234 -18.95 -8.00 -15.20
CA PHE A 234 -19.85 -9.00 -15.80
C PHE A 234 -20.80 -8.30 -16.76
N ASP A 235 -21.29 -9.03 -17.75
CA ASP A 235 -22.17 -8.49 -18.77
C ASP A 235 -23.59 -8.99 -18.60
N VAL A 236 -24.56 -8.11 -18.85
CA VAL A 236 -25.97 -8.45 -18.97
C VAL A 236 -26.41 -8.21 -20.41
N ASN A 237 -26.82 -9.28 -21.08
CA ASN A 237 -27.20 -9.29 -22.49
C ASN A 237 -28.68 -9.64 -22.68
N LEU A 238 -29.20 -9.37 -23.88
CA LEU A 238 -30.55 -9.74 -24.32
C LEU A 238 -30.61 -11.16 -24.89
#